data_AF-A0A7X7GV14-F1
#
_entry.id   AF-A0A7X7GV14-F1
#
_cell.length_a   1.000
_cell.length_b   1.000
_cell.length_c   1.000
_cell.angle_alpha   90.00
_cell.angle_beta   90.00
_cell.angle_gamma   90.00
#
_symmetry.space_group_name_H-M   'P 1'
#
loop_
_entity.id
_entity.type
_entity.pdbx_description
1 polymer ?
#
loop_
_entity_poly.entity_id
_entity_poly.type
_entity_poly.pdbx_seq_one_letter_code
_entity_poly.pdbx_strand_id
1 'polypeptide(L)'
;MAAPAPGIPDAATDATDAPEPPVAAPASKKPICLVGIGRGDANAETATALICEKLRERGVEAVTVDQAVPAPAVYRVNLRPLGTLYYLELVREEPAGHVVASRRLQLGGLEQVPVAAERLVVALTEDRPVEETATARSLVDGETRKPAVRSNDVRFAFGVVGVMVGSDVGYGADMAFGFHGQEYGAQIRGRAAGGDASHVSLAVSGWRYFGDGDVAPFVGVGFGLGRLTDDDGFAGNGLLVEPTIGLELFRFDQSRLLITTQLDIPVFRFEKTRNLDGERQLEERFRLGGSLATTFVF
;
A
#
# COMPACT_ATOMS: atom_id res chain seq x y z
N MET A 1 -1.89 -108.61 -9.55
CA MET A 1 -2.40 -107.24 -9.30
C MET A 1 -1.20 -106.32 -9.11
N ALA A 2 -0.88 -105.52 -10.12
CA ALA A 2 -0.05 -104.33 -10.02
C ALA A 2 -0.45 -103.46 -11.22
N ALA A 3 -1.15 -102.36 -10.97
CA ALA A 3 -1.68 -101.46 -11.98
C ALA A 3 -0.58 -100.50 -12.48
N PRO A 4 -0.56 -100.13 -13.78
CA PRO A 4 0.35 -99.11 -14.30
C PRO A 4 -0.14 -97.71 -13.91
N ALA A 5 0.79 -96.85 -13.49
CA ALA A 5 0.53 -95.45 -13.17
C ALA A 5 0.32 -94.61 -14.45
N PRO A 6 -0.52 -93.56 -14.43
CA PRO A 6 -0.97 -92.82 -15.60
C PRO A 6 0.00 -91.71 -16.04
N GLY A 7 -0.05 -91.37 -17.32
CA GLY A 7 0.77 -90.38 -17.99
C GLY A 7 0.57 -88.93 -17.51
N ILE A 8 1.62 -88.14 -17.69
CA ILE A 8 1.69 -86.71 -17.41
C ILE A 8 1.03 -85.97 -18.59
N PRO A 9 0.00 -85.12 -18.38
CA PRO A 9 -0.51 -84.25 -19.43
C PRO A 9 0.34 -82.99 -19.58
N ASP A 10 0.62 -82.63 -20.83
CA ASP A 10 1.28 -81.39 -21.24
C ASP A 10 0.49 -80.17 -20.73
N ALA A 11 1.11 -79.37 -19.87
CA ALA A 11 0.59 -78.07 -19.48
C ALA A 11 0.89 -77.07 -20.60
N ALA A 12 -0.14 -76.73 -21.36
CA ALA A 12 -0.16 -75.58 -22.24
C ALA A 12 0.17 -74.32 -21.42
N THR A 13 1.26 -73.63 -21.77
CA THR A 13 1.56 -72.28 -21.30
C THR A 13 0.55 -71.31 -21.89
N ASP A 14 -0.38 -70.87 -21.04
CA ASP A 14 -1.23 -69.71 -21.26
C ASP A 14 -0.36 -68.47 -21.45
N ALA A 15 -0.46 -67.84 -22.62
CA ALA A 15 0.18 -66.56 -22.90
C ALA A 15 -0.51 -65.50 -22.03
N THR A 16 0.21 -65.02 -21.01
CA THR A 16 -0.23 -63.89 -20.18
C THR A 16 -0.26 -62.64 -21.05
N ASP A 17 -1.47 -62.10 -21.24
CA ASP A 17 -1.74 -60.81 -21.85
C ASP A 17 -0.90 -59.73 -21.13
N ALA A 18 0.01 -59.09 -21.86
CA ALA A 18 0.77 -57.96 -21.33
C ALA A 18 -0.17 -56.75 -21.23
N PRO A 19 -0.23 -56.04 -20.09
CA PRO A 19 -1.06 -54.85 -19.98
C PRO A 19 -0.61 -53.79 -20.99
N GLU A 20 -1.55 -53.37 -21.83
CA GLU A 20 -1.39 -52.32 -22.83
C GLU A 20 -0.82 -51.04 -22.16
N PRO A 21 0.19 -50.38 -22.76
CA PRO A 21 0.79 -49.19 -22.15
C PRO A 21 -0.27 -48.07 -22.01
N PRO A 22 -0.25 -47.30 -20.91
CA PRO A 22 -1.24 -46.25 -20.68
C PRO A 22 -1.18 -45.23 -21.82
N VAL A 23 -2.31 -45.06 -22.51
CA VAL A 23 -2.51 -44.03 -23.54
C VAL A 23 -2.16 -42.68 -22.94
N ALA A 24 -1.11 -42.03 -23.48
CA ALA A 24 -0.69 -40.71 -23.03
C ALA A 24 -1.85 -39.71 -23.22
N ALA A 25 -2.19 -38.99 -22.16
CA ALA A 25 -3.23 -37.97 -22.21
C ALA A 25 -2.91 -36.91 -23.29
N PRO A 26 -3.91 -36.44 -24.05
CA PRO A 26 -3.68 -35.48 -25.13
C PRO A 26 -3.08 -34.18 -24.58
N ALA A 27 -1.98 -33.72 -25.19
CA ALA A 27 -1.30 -32.49 -24.80
C ALA A 27 -2.16 -31.23 -25.06
N SER A 28 -2.10 -30.26 -24.14
CA SER A 28 -2.72 -28.96 -24.31
C SER A 28 -1.89 -28.08 -25.25
N LYS A 29 -2.57 -27.40 -26.18
CA LYS A 29 -1.95 -26.36 -27.03
C LYS A 29 -1.86 -24.99 -26.35
N LYS A 30 -2.57 -24.81 -25.23
CA LYS A 30 -2.61 -23.56 -24.46
C LYS A 30 -1.86 -23.73 -23.14
N PRO A 31 -1.36 -22.64 -22.53
CA PRO A 31 -0.91 -22.68 -21.15
C PRO A 31 -1.99 -23.26 -20.25
N ILE A 32 -1.60 -23.92 -19.17
CA ILE A 32 -2.55 -24.45 -18.19
C ILE A 32 -2.35 -23.75 -16.85
N CYS A 33 -3.44 -23.56 -16.11
CA CYS A 33 -3.44 -23.03 -14.76
C CYS A 33 -4.02 -24.11 -13.84
N LEU A 34 -3.30 -24.49 -12.78
CA LEU A 34 -3.71 -25.61 -11.95
C LEU A 34 -3.34 -25.41 -10.48
N VAL A 35 -4.07 -26.13 -9.63
CA VAL A 35 -3.78 -26.23 -8.21
C VAL A 35 -2.54 -27.13 -8.05
N GLY A 36 -1.49 -26.59 -7.43
CA GLY A 36 -0.33 -27.35 -7.02
C GLY A 36 -0.54 -27.95 -5.63
N ILE A 37 0.09 -27.34 -4.63
CA ILE A 37 -0.08 -27.72 -3.23
C ILE A 37 -1.43 -27.21 -2.72
N GLY A 38 -2.18 -28.09 -2.03
CA GLY A 38 -3.52 -27.80 -1.53
C GLY A 38 -4.65 -28.40 -2.37
N ARG A 39 -4.35 -29.31 -3.31
CA ARG A 39 -5.40 -29.99 -4.10
C ARG A 39 -6.45 -30.68 -3.21
N GLY A 40 -7.72 -30.47 -3.52
CA GLY A 40 -8.85 -30.97 -2.73
C GLY A 40 -9.23 -30.09 -1.54
N ASP A 41 -8.47 -29.01 -1.29
CA ASP A 41 -8.86 -27.94 -0.38
C ASP A 41 -9.62 -26.85 -1.16
N ALA A 42 -10.85 -26.56 -0.71
CA ALA A 42 -11.72 -25.60 -1.37
C ALA A 42 -11.13 -24.17 -1.41
N ASN A 43 -10.30 -23.80 -0.43
CA ASN A 43 -9.65 -22.49 -0.41
C ASN A 43 -8.50 -22.43 -1.42
N ALA A 44 -7.72 -23.50 -1.56
CA ALA A 44 -6.67 -23.58 -2.56
C ALA A 44 -7.24 -23.58 -3.99
N GLU A 45 -8.35 -24.27 -4.21
CA GLU A 45 -9.09 -24.25 -5.48
C GLU A 45 -9.64 -22.85 -5.78
N THR A 46 -10.25 -22.19 -4.80
CA THR A 46 -10.75 -20.82 -4.94
C THR A 46 -9.61 -19.83 -5.23
N ALA A 47 -8.50 -19.91 -4.49
CA ALA A 47 -7.33 -19.06 -4.71
C ALA A 47 -6.72 -19.28 -6.10
N THR A 48 -6.69 -20.53 -6.56
CA THR A 48 -6.26 -20.87 -7.92
C THR A 48 -7.20 -20.25 -8.95
N ALA A 49 -8.52 -20.39 -8.78
CA ALA A 49 -9.50 -19.81 -9.70
C ALA A 49 -9.33 -18.29 -9.85
N LEU A 50 -9.14 -17.57 -8.73
CA LEU A 50 -8.88 -16.13 -8.73
C LEU A 50 -7.59 -15.76 -9.46
N ILE A 51 -6.50 -16.50 -9.25
CA ILE A 51 -5.24 -16.26 -9.97
C ILE A 51 -5.40 -16.56 -11.47
N CYS A 52 -6.06 -17.67 -11.83
CA CYS A 52 -6.29 -18.01 -13.23
C CYS A 52 -7.20 -16.97 -13.92
N GLU A 53 -8.14 -16.36 -13.20
CA GLU A 53 -8.91 -15.21 -13.67
C GLU A 53 -8.03 -13.99 -13.95
N LYS A 54 -7.17 -13.61 -13.00
CA LYS A 54 -6.24 -12.47 -13.19
C LYS A 54 -5.21 -12.70 -14.30
N LEU A 55 -4.74 -13.93 -14.49
CA LEU A 55 -3.91 -14.30 -15.65
C LEU A 55 -4.63 -14.05 -16.97
N ARG A 56 -5.91 -14.44 -17.07
CA ARG A 56 -6.74 -14.23 -18.27
C ARG A 56 -7.01 -12.76 -18.54
N GLU A 57 -7.32 -11.98 -17.50
CA GLU A 57 -7.48 -10.51 -17.61
C GLU A 57 -6.21 -9.84 -18.17
N ARG A 58 -5.03 -10.40 -17.90
CA ARG A 58 -3.74 -9.94 -18.42
C ARG A 58 -3.33 -10.57 -19.77
N GLY A 59 -4.25 -11.26 -20.44
CA GLY A 59 -4.02 -11.80 -21.79
C GLY A 59 -3.34 -13.17 -21.82
N VAL A 60 -3.10 -13.81 -20.67
CA VAL A 60 -2.64 -15.20 -20.63
C VAL A 60 -3.85 -16.11 -20.79
N GLU A 61 -4.03 -16.70 -21.98
CA GLU A 61 -5.12 -17.66 -22.27
C GLU A 61 -4.92 -19.03 -21.60
N ALA A 62 -4.67 -19.05 -20.29
CA ALA A 62 -4.48 -20.27 -19.53
C ALA A 62 -5.81 -21.01 -19.34
N VAL A 63 -5.79 -22.33 -19.58
CA VAL A 63 -6.93 -23.22 -19.33
C VAL A 63 -6.80 -23.79 -17.92
N THR A 64 -7.85 -23.64 -17.10
CA THR A 64 -7.87 -24.27 -15.78
C THR A 64 -8.05 -25.77 -15.92
N VAL A 65 -7.14 -26.54 -15.33
CA VAL A 65 -7.20 -28.01 -15.36
C VAL A 65 -6.92 -28.57 -13.97
N ASP A 66 -7.55 -29.69 -13.66
CA ASP A 66 -7.34 -30.33 -12.37
C ASP A 66 -6.01 -31.09 -12.33
N GLN A 67 -5.50 -31.59 -13.46
CA GLN A 67 -4.26 -32.38 -13.52
C GLN A 67 -3.26 -31.79 -14.49
N ALA A 68 -1.97 -31.97 -14.19
CA ALA A 68 -0.89 -31.56 -15.07
C ALA A 68 -0.93 -32.41 -16.34
N VAL A 69 -1.32 -31.78 -17.45
CA VAL A 69 -1.26 -32.33 -18.80
C VAL A 69 -0.06 -31.69 -19.50
N PRO A 70 0.66 -32.38 -20.41
CA PRO A 70 1.72 -31.75 -21.18
C PRO A 70 1.21 -30.48 -21.86
N ALA A 71 1.85 -29.34 -21.58
CA ALA A 71 1.45 -28.02 -22.05
C ALA A 71 2.70 -27.16 -22.32
N PRO A 72 2.61 -26.15 -23.20
CA PRO A 72 3.73 -25.24 -23.47
C PRO A 72 4.17 -24.47 -22.22
N ALA A 73 3.23 -24.18 -21.32
CA ALA A 73 3.49 -23.53 -20.04
C ALA A 73 2.49 -23.99 -18.97
N VAL A 74 2.95 -24.10 -17.73
CA VAL A 74 2.13 -24.47 -16.57
C VAL A 74 2.24 -23.38 -15.52
N TYR A 75 1.10 -22.80 -15.14
CA TYR A 75 0.95 -21.89 -14.02
C TYR A 75 0.43 -22.67 -12.82
N ARG A 76 1.30 -22.95 -11.86
CA ARG A 76 0.97 -23.72 -10.66
C ARG A 76 0.75 -22.77 -9.48
N VAL A 77 -0.42 -22.86 -8.88
CA VAL A 77 -0.77 -22.09 -7.68
C VAL A 77 -0.62 -22.98 -6.46
N ASN A 78 0.22 -22.57 -5.51
CA ASN A 78 0.41 -23.26 -4.24
C ASN A 78 -0.15 -22.39 -3.11
N LEU A 79 -1.10 -22.93 -2.35
CA LEU A 79 -1.56 -22.32 -1.11
C LEU A 79 -1.12 -23.19 0.07
N ARG A 80 -0.33 -22.62 0.98
CA ARG A 80 0.24 -23.35 2.13
C ARG A 80 -0.11 -22.65 3.44
N PRO A 81 -0.86 -23.28 4.35
CA PRO A 81 -1.06 -22.74 5.69
C PRO A 81 0.23 -22.86 6.51
N LEU A 82 0.53 -21.85 7.31
CA LEU A 82 1.61 -21.84 8.31
C LEU A 82 1.10 -21.18 9.60
N GLY A 83 0.59 -21.99 10.53
CA GLY A 83 -0.03 -21.47 11.75
C GLY A 83 -1.29 -20.67 11.41
N THR A 84 -1.28 -19.38 11.74
CA THR A 84 -2.37 -18.43 11.41
C THR A 84 -2.18 -17.73 10.07
N LEU A 85 -1.07 -17.99 9.37
CA LEU A 85 -0.70 -17.32 8.13
C LEU A 85 -0.89 -18.26 6.92
N TYR A 86 -0.96 -17.68 5.73
CA TYR A 86 -0.95 -18.44 4.47
C TYR A 86 0.18 -17.96 3.57
N TYR A 87 0.82 -18.89 2.87
CA TYR A 87 1.73 -18.56 1.76
C TYR A 87 1.03 -18.89 0.46
N LEU A 88 0.82 -17.87 -0.36
CA LEU A 88 0.31 -17.99 -1.71
C LEU A 88 1.46 -17.81 -2.69
N GLU A 89 1.70 -18.80 -3.52
CA GLU A 89 2.79 -18.81 -4.50
C GLU A 89 2.23 -19.13 -5.88
N LEU A 90 2.69 -18.39 -6.88
CA LEU A 90 2.42 -18.64 -8.28
C LEU A 90 3.74 -18.98 -8.98
N VAL A 91 3.80 -20.16 -9.57
CA VAL A 91 4.97 -20.70 -10.27
C VAL A 91 4.66 -20.85 -11.75
N ARG A 92 5.57 -20.41 -12.62
CA ARG A 92 5.55 -20.67 -14.06
C ARG A 92 6.57 -21.73 -14.40
N GLU A 93 6.12 -22.80 -15.06
CA GLU A 93 6.96 -23.89 -15.54
C GLU A 93 6.91 -23.97 -17.08
N GLU A 94 8.06 -24.03 -17.73
CA GLU A 94 8.20 -24.14 -19.19
C GLU A 94 9.42 -25.00 -19.58
N PRO A 95 9.23 -26.23 -20.12
CA PRO A 95 7.99 -27.01 -20.12
C PRO A 95 7.60 -27.49 -18.70
N ALA A 96 6.48 -28.21 -18.57
CA ALA A 96 6.01 -28.75 -17.28
C ALA A 96 7.14 -29.43 -16.47
N GLY A 97 7.28 -29.06 -15.20
CA GLY A 97 8.35 -29.52 -14.31
C GLY A 97 9.64 -28.69 -14.33
N HIS A 98 9.83 -27.76 -15.27
CA HIS A 98 10.96 -26.84 -15.29
C HIS A 98 10.53 -25.43 -14.88
N VAL A 99 10.81 -25.04 -13.62
CA VAL A 99 10.43 -23.73 -13.09
C VAL A 99 11.26 -22.62 -13.75
N VAL A 100 10.59 -21.71 -14.47
CA VAL A 100 11.23 -20.53 -15.09
C VAL A 100 11.05 -19.28 -14.24
N ALA A 101 9.95 -19.18 -13.49
CA ALA A 101 9.71 -18.08 -12.57
C ALA A 101 8.82 -18.51 -11.40
N SER A 102 9.04 -17.95 -10.21
CA SER A 102 8.13 -18.08 -9.07
C SER A 102 7.99 -16.73 -8.38
N ARG A 103 6.79 -16.45 -7.90
CA ARG A 103 6.46 -15.29 -7.05
C ARG A 103 5.63 -15.78 -5.88
N ARG A 104 5.86 -15.21 -4.70
CA ARG A 104 5.21 -15.65 -3.46
C ARG A 104 4.87 -14.46 -2.58
N LEU A 105 3.70 -14.53 -1.95
CA LEU A 105 3.24 -13.60 -0.93
C LEU A 105 2.85 -14.36 0.33
N GLN A 106 3.11 -13.73 1.47
CA GLN A 106 2.59 -14.17 2.76
C GLN A 106 1.32 -13.36 3.06
N LEU A 107 0.27 -14.05 3.49
CA LEU A 107 -1.05 -13.51 3.75
C LEU A 107 -1.40 -13.68 5.24
N GLY A 108 -2.10 -12.69 5.80
CA GLY A 108 -2.67 -12.76 7.15
C GLY A 108 -3.93 -13.61 7.23
N GLY A 109 -4.60 -13.79 6.09
CA GLY A 109 -5.83 -14.57 5.95
C GLY A 109 -6.24 -14.75 4.49
N LEU A 110 -7.26 -15.58 4.26
CA LEU A 110 -7.73 -15.93 2.92
C LEU A 110 -8.49 -14.78 2.23
N GLU A 111 -9.01 -13.84 3.00
CA GLU A 111 -9.64 -12.61 2.50
C GLU A 111 -8.69 -11.72 1.69
N GLN A 112 -7.37 -11.93 1.83
CA GLN A 112 -6.34 -11.19 1.11
C GLN A 112 -6.01 -11.79 -0.26
N VAL A 113 -6.54 -12.97 -0.57
CA VAL A 113 -6.25 -13.69 -1.82
C VAL A 113 -6.60 -12.88 -3.08
N PRO A 114 -7.74 -12.15 -3.17
CA PRO A 114 -8.03 -11.36 -4.37
C PRO A 114 -6.97 -10.29 -4.67
N VAL A 115 -6.50 -9.60 -3.63
CA VAL A 115 -5.45 -8.58 -3.73
C VAL A 115 -4.09 -9.21 -4.05
N ALA A 116 -3.75 -10.29 -3.37
CA ALA A 116 -2.51 -11.02 -3.59
C ALA A 116 -2.43 -11.65 -4.99
N ALA A 117 -3.55 -12.16 -5.51
CA ALA A 117 -3.64 -12.79 -6.82
C ALA A 117 -3.26 -11.81 -7.93
N GLU A 118 -3.82 -10.60 -7.90
CA GLU A 118 -3.48 -9.56 -8.87
C GLU A 118 -1.98 -9.25 -8.82
N ARG A 119 -1.43 -9.00 -7.63
CA ARG A 119 -0.02 -8.66 -7.45
C ARG A 119 0.93 -9.76 -7.90
N LEU A 120 0.63 -11.02 -7.58
CA LEU A 120 1.43 -12.16 -8.02
C LEU A 120 1.42 -12.29 -9.54
N VAL A 121 0.27 -12.09 -10.18
CA VAL A 121 0.15 -12.12 -11.64
C VAL A 121 0.94 -10.99 -12.28
N VAL A 122 0.82 -9.76 -11.76
CA VAL A 122 1.60 -8.61 -12.24
C VAL A 122 3.10 -8.86 -12.10
N ALA A 123 3.54 -9.27 -10.92
CA ALA A 123 4.95 -9.52 -10.64
C ALA A 123 5.55 -10.62 -11.54
N LEU A 124 4.78 -11.68 -11.80
CA LEU A 124 5.22 -12.80 -12.62
C LEU A 124 5.22 -12.46 -14.12
N THR A 125 4.20 -11.75 -14.61
CA THR A 125 4.05 -11.43 -16.04
C THR A 125 4.93 -10.28 -16.50
N GLU A 126 5.21 -9.31 -15.62
CA GLU A 126 6.10 -8.17 -15.87
C GLU A 126 7.56 -8.43 -15.47
N ASP A 127 7.86 -9.65 -15.01
CA ASP A 127 9.17 -10.08 -14.48
C ASP A 127 9.81 -9.09 -13.49
N ARG A 128 9.01 -8.64 -12.54
CA ARG A 128 9.44 -7.73 -11.47
C ARG A 128 9.29 -8.37 -10.08
N PRO A 129 10.04 -7.91 -9.07
CA PRO A 129 9.83 -8.35 -7.69
C PRO A 129 8.39 -8.08 -7.23
N VAL A 130 7.86 -8.95 -6.37
CA VAL A 130 6.48 -8.86 -5.87
C VAL A 130 6.29 -7.58 -5.04
N GLU A 131 7.33 -7.18 -4.35
CA GLU A 131 7.39 -6.02 -3.46
C GLU A 131 7.12 -4.73 -4.22
N GLU A 132 7.56 -4.63 -5.48
CA GLU A 132 7.37 -3.43 -6.28
C GLU A 132 5.92 -3.29 -6.81
N THR A 133 5.12 -4.36 -6.75
CA THR A 133 3.69 -4.33 -7.14
C THR A 133 2.79 -3.81 -6.00
N ALA A 134 3.36 -3.52 -4.84
CA ALA A 134 2.64 -2.96 -3.71
C ALA A 134 2.16 -1.53 -3.98
N THR A 135 0.92 -1.26 -3.57
CA THR A 135 0.33 0.08 -3.49
C THR A 135 -0.36 0.24 -2.14
N ALA A 136 -0.72 1.45 -1.74
CA ALA A 136 -1.51 1.70 -0.52
C ALA A 136 -2.81 0.86 -0.42
N ARG A 137 -3.32 0.37 -1.55
CA ARG A 137 -4.56 -0.41 -1.66
C ARG A 137 -4.33 -1.92 -1.78
N SER A 138 -3.09 -2.34 -2.05
CA SER A 138 -2.78 -3.72 -2.44
C SER A 138 -1.78 -4.44 -1.51
N LEU A 139 -1.48 -3.85 -0.35
CA LEU A 139 -0.65 -4.46 0.69
C LEU A 139 -1.37 -5.66 1.34
N VAL A 140 -0.60 -6.72 1.63
CA VAL A 140 -1.06 -7.91 2.38
C VAL A 140 -0.29 -8.01 3.70
N ASP A 141 -0.89 -8.64 4.72
CA ASP A 141 -0.36 -8.58 6.09
C ASP A 141 1.05 -9.18 6.22
N GLY A 142 1.39 -10.18 5.39
CA GLY A 142 2.69 -10.84 5.48
C GLY A 142 3.87 -10.02 4.96
N GLU A 143 3.62 -8.92 4.25
CA GLU A 143 4.66 -7.96 3.87
C GLU A 143 4.85 -6.85 4.91
N THR A 144 3.96 -6.80 5.90
CA THR A 144 4.04 -5.84 6.99
C THR A 144 5.04 -6.33 8.03
N ARG A 145 6.30 -5.88 7.95
CA ARG A 145 7.18 -5.91 9.14
C ARG A 145 6.61 -4.89 10.14
N LYS A 146 5.65 -5.34 10.95
CA LYS A 146 4.87 -4.59 11.97
C LYS A 146 3.72 -3.76 11.37
N PRO A 147 2.58 -3.65 12.08
CA PRO A 147 1.28 -3.41 11.47
C PRO A 147 1.22 -2.01 10.86
N ALA A 148 1.19 -1.94 9.53
CA ALA A 148 0.88 -0.72 8.82
C ALA A 148 -0.64 -0.54 8.83
N VAL A 149 -1.05 0.49 9.55
CA VAL A 149 -2.42 0.79 9.91
C VAL A 149 -3.33 0.80 8.68
N ARG A 150 -4.56 0.28 8.86
CA ARG A 150 -5.64 0.29 7.86
C ARG A 150 -5.67 1.63 7.14
N SER A 151 -5.87 1.57 5.82
CA SER A 151 -6.40 2.55 4.83
C SER A 151 -6.96 3.90 5.34
N ASN A 152 -7.47 3.98 6.56
CA ASN A 152 -8.04 5.14 7.23
C ASN A 152 -7.71 5.07 8.73
N ASP A 153 -6.84 5.95 9.22
CA ASP A 153 -6.44 5.95 10.64
C ASP A 153 -6.33 7.33 11.26
N VAL A 154 -6.27 7.39 12.59
CA VAL A 154 -6.14 8.63 13.34
C VAL A 154 -4.76 8.65 13.98
N ARG A 155 -4.01 9.72 13.74
CA ARG A 155 -2.61 9.85 14.10
C ARG A 155 -2.30 11.14 14.82
N PHE A 156 -1.23 11.09 15.61
CA PHE A 156 -0.64 12.25 16.24
C PHE A 156 0.63 12.65 15.50
N ALA A 157 0.87 13.95 15.39
CA ALA A 157 2.04 14.49 14.72
C ALA A 157 2.73 15.53 15.59
N PHE A 158 4.06 15.55 15.55
CA PHE A 158 4.89 16.58 16.16
C PHE A 158 6.04 16.95 15.23
N GLY A 159 6.37 18.23 15.17
CA GLY A 159 7.32 18.76 14.21
C GLY A 159 7.91 20.10 14.61
N VAL A 160 8.77 20.57 13.70
CA VAL A 160 9.35 21.92 13.76
C VAL A 160 8.74 22.76 12.65
N VAL A 161 8.53 24.04 12.93
CA VAL A 161 8.02 25.02 11.96
C VAL A 161 8.94 26.22 11.90
N GLY A 162 9.23 26.69 10.69
CA GLY A 162 9.71 28.04 10.43
C GLY A 162 8.54 28.90 9.95
N VAL A 163 8.38 30.10 10.51
CA VAL A 163 7.34 31.06 10.15
C VAL A 163 7.99 32.33 9.62
N MET A 164 7.30 32.98 8.69
CA MET A 164 7.71 34.25 8.11
C MET A 164 6.52 35.22 8.13
N VAL A 165 6.74 36.44 8.61
CA VAL A 165 5.74 37.53 8.55
C VAL A 165 6.42 38.75 7.92
N GLY A 166 6.06 39.06 6.68
CA GLY A 166 6.86 40.02 5.91
C GLY A 166 8.28 39.50 5.67
N SER A 167 9.28 40.22 6.18
CA SER A 167 10.71 39.84 6.13
C SER A 167 11.19 39.07 7.36
N ASP A 168 10.38 39.04 8.42
CA ASP A 168 10.83 38.60 9.73
C ASP A 168 10.60 37.10 9.87
N VAL A 169 11.51 36.42 10.56
CA VAL A 169 11.53 34.95 10.66
C VAL A 169 11.42 34.52 12.11
N GLY A 170 10.64 33.46 12.34
CA GLY A 170 10.52 32.79 13.62
C GLY A 170 10.63 31.28 13.46
N TYR A 171 10.96 30.60 14.55
CA TYR A 171 11.02 29.14 14.60
C TYR A 171 10.24 28.61 15.79
N GLY A 172 9.76 27.37 15.67
CA GLY A 172 8.87 26.83 16.66
C GLY A 172 8.49 25.38 16.48
N ALA A 173 7.40 25.01 17.15
CA ALA A 173 6.84 23.68 17.14
C ALA A 173 5.53 23.62 16.36
N ASP A 174 5.33 22.48 15.70
CA ASP A 174 4.11 22.08 15.01
C ASP A 174 3.56 20.83 15.71
N MET A 175 2.27 20.84 16.01
CA MET A 175 1.57 19.68 16.57
C MET A 175 0.32 19.44 15.75
N ALA A 176 -0.02 18.17 15.54
CA ALA A 176 -1.27 17.84 14.90
C ALA A 176 -1.89 16.56 15.43
N PHE A 177 -3.20 16.49 15.26
CA PHE A 177 -3.97 15.29 15.47
C PHE A 177 -5.00 15.19 14.36
N GLY A 178 -5.02 14.08 13.64
CA GLY A 178 -5.80 14.02 12.42
C GLY A 178 -6.09 12.62 11.93
N PHE A 179 -7.10 12.57 11.08
CA PHE A 179 -7.45 11.44 10.26
C PHE A 179 -6.60 11.44 8.98
N HIS A 180 -5.97 10.31 8.67
CA HIS A 180 -5.20 10.07 7.47
C HIS A 180 -5.85 8.92 6.70
N GLY A 181 -6.54 9.26 5.61
CA GLY A 181 -7.07 8.29 4.66
C GLY A 181 -6.17 8.08 3.45
N GLN A 182 -6.58 7.19 2.55
CA GLN A 182 -5.85 6.90 1.31
C GLN A 182 -5.78 8.12 0.38
N GLU A 183 -6.93 8.72 0.10
CA GLU A 183 -7.04 9.85 -0.83
C GLU A 183 -7.13 11.20 -0.12
N TYR A 184 -7.67 11.23 1.10
CA TYR A 184 -7.95 12.45 1.83
C TYR A 184 -7.48 12.35 3.27
N GLY A 185 -7.09 13.48 3.84
CA GLY A 185 -6.83 13.61 5.26
C GLY A 185 -7.47 14.86 5.84
N ALA A 186 -7.64 14.86 7.16
CA ALA A 186 -8.12 16.00 7.91
C ALA A 186 -7.44 16.04 9.27
N GLN A 187 -7.07 17.22 9.76
CA GLN A 187 -6.40 17.35 11.05
C GLN A 187 -6.77 18.64 11.76
N ILE A 188 -6.61 18.61 13.07
CA ILE A 188 -6.45 19.80 13.91
C ILE A 188 -4.95 20.01 14.07
N ARG A 189 -4.48 21.23 13.82
CA ARG A 189 -3.06 21.60 13.85
C ARG A 189 -2.87 22.79 14.79
N GLY A 190 -1.95 22.66 15.73
CA GLY A 190 -1.50 23.73 16.62
C GLY A 190 -0.07 24.13 16.28
N ARG A 191 0.20 25.42 16.20
CA ARG A 191 1.55 25.96 15.96
C ARG A 191 1.90 27.03 16.97
N ALA A 192 3.17 27.05 17.35
CA ALA A 192 3.74 28.10 18.17
C ALA A 192 5.18 28.33 17.73
N ALA A 193 5.49 29.54 17.28
CA ALA A 193 6.81 29.98 16.87
C ALA A 193 7.11 31.38 17.40
N GLY A 194 8.40 31.66 17.60
CA GLY A 194 8.91 32.95 18.06
C GLY A 194 10.29 33.26 17.48
N GLY A 195 10.73 34.50 17.66
CA GLY A 195 11.87 35.11 17.00
C GLY A 195 11.51 36.54 16.62
N ASP A 196 12.04 37.02 15.50
CA ASP A 196 11.68 38.33 14.92
C ASP A 196 10.23 38.31 14.44
N ALA A 197 9.73 37.14 14.01
CA ALA A 197 8.30 36.88 13.86
C ALA A 197 7.80 35.92 14.94
N SER A 198 6.61 36.20 15.47
CA SER A 198 5.89 35.24 16.32
C SER A 198 4.55 34.84 15.70
N HIS A 199 4.24 33.56 15.83
CA HIS A 199 3.03 32.97 15.29
C HIS A 199 2.48 31.93 16.26
N VAL A 200 1.24 32.09 16.66
CA VAL A 200 0.50 31.07 17.41
C VAL A 200 -0.81 30.83 16.70
N SER A 201 -1.09 29.59 16.31
CA SER A 201 -2.35 29.25 15.65
C SER A 201 -2.92 27.89 16.07
N LEU A 202 -4.24 27.78 15.96
CA LEU A 202 -4.98 26.55 16.03
C LEU A 202 -5.91 26.49 14.81
N ALA A 203 -5.71 25.50 13.96
CA ALA A 203 -6.38 25.37 12.68
C ALA A 203 -6.98 23.98 12.48
N VAL A 204 -8.02 23.91 11.67
CA VAL A 204 -8.55 22.67 11.09
C VAL A 204 -8.22 22.69 9.61
N SER A 205 -7.57 21.64 9.11
CA SER A 205 -7.16 21.54 7.71
C SER A 205 -7.55 20.20 7.11
N GLY A 206 -7.94 20.23 5.84
CA GLY A 206 -8.17 19.04 5.03
C GLY A 206 -7.29 19.05 3.79
N TRP A 207 -6.92 17.87 3.30
CA TRP A 207 -6.07 17.74 2.11
C TRP A 207 -6.42 16.51 1.27
N ARG A 208 -5.94 16.50 0.04
CA ARG A 208 -6.02 15.38 -0.92
C ARG A 208 -4.63 14.99 -1.38
N TYR A 209 -4.35 13.68 -1.37
CA TYR A 209 -3.12 13.09 -1.89
C TYR A 209 -3.19 12.86 -3.40
N PHE A 210 -2.03 12.98 -4.05
CA PHE A 210 -1.81 12.70 -5.47
C PHE A 210 -0.80 11.56 -5.60
N GLY A 211 -1.26 10.33 -5.37
CA GLY A 211 -0.46 9.12 -5.49
C GLY A 211 -0.81 8.07 -4.44
N ASP A 212 -0.68 6.81 -4.84
CA ASP A 212 -0.92 5.63 -3.98
C ASP A 212 0.39 4.95 -3.54
N GLY A 213 1.54 5.59 -3.80
CA GLY A 213 2.87 5.11 -3.44
C GLY A 213 3.29 5.49 -2.02
N ASP A 214 4.49 5.05 -1.64
CA ASP A 214 5.09 5.32 -0.32
C ASP A 214 5.45 6.81 -0.11
N VAL A 215 5.64 7.53 -1.22
CA VAL A 215 5.76 8.99 -1.28
C VAL A 215 4.52 9.54 -1.97
N ALA A 216 3.80 10.47 -1.32
CA ALA A 216 2.64 11.11 -1.92
C ALA A 216 2.66 12.63 -1.73
N PRO A 217 2.71 13.39 -2.84
CA PRO A 217 2.36 14.80 -2.85
C PRO A 217 0.91 15.01 -2.41
N PHE A 218 0.64 16.14 -1.78
CA PHE A 218 -0.73 16.53 -1.44
C PHE A 218 -0.94 18.05 -1.52
N VAL A 219 -2.21 18.42 -1.67
CA VAL A 219 -2.68 19.80 -1.60
C VAL A 219 -3.87 19.86 -0.65
N GLY A 220 -3.93 20.90 0.16
CA GLY A 220 -4.97 21.09 1.15
C GLY A 220 -5.27 22.55 1.43
N VAL A 221 -6.26 22.73 2.31
CA VAL A 221 -6.69 24.04 2.80
C VAL A 221 -7.07 23.89 4.26
N GLY A 222 -6.72 24.90 5.06
CA GLY A 222 -7.11 25.02 6.45
C GLY A 222 -7.77 26.34 6.78
N PHE A 223 -8.45 26.33 7.90
CA PHE A 223 -9.01 27.52 8.53
C PHE A 223 -8.67 27.47 10.02
N GLY A 224 -8.15 28.56 10.54
CA GLY A 224 -7.70 28.60 11.91
C GLY A 224 -7.89 29.95 12.57
N LEU A 225 -7.74 29.96 13.88
CA LEU A 225 -7.55 31.17 14.64
C LEU A 225 -6.06 31.30 14.93
N GLY A 226 -5.50 32.47 14.70
CA GLY A 226 -4.10 32.70 14.99
C GLY A 226 -3.80 34.12 15.37
N ARG A 227 -2.59 34.31 15.90
CA ARG A 227 -1.98 35.58 16.20
C ARG A 227 -0.63 35.64 15.48
N LEU A 228 -0.40 36.73 14.77
CA LEU A 228 0.83 37.03 14.07
C LEU A 228 1.41 38.31 14.67
N THR A 229 2.71 38.36 14.90
CA THR A 229 3.41 39.57 15.32
C THR A 229 4.77 39.66 14.64
N ASP A 230 5.16 40.85 14.21
CA ASP A 230 6.46 41.17 13.61
C ASP A 230 7.33 42.00 14.58
N ASP A 231 8.64 42.13 14.30
CA ASP A 231 9.59 42.83 15.19
C ASP A 231 9.34 44.35 15.20
N ASP A 232 8.71 44.84 14.13
CA ASP A 232 8.20 46.21 14.03
C ASP A 232 7.03 46.49 15.01
N GLY A 233 6.52 45.50 15.72
CA GLY A 233 5.46 45.65 16.72
C GLY A 233 4.05 45.72 16.11
N PHE A 234 3.87 45.34 14.85
CA PHE A 234 2.53 45.07 14.31
C PHE A 234 2.06 43.73 14.84
N ALA A 235 0.89 43.72 15.48
CA ALA A 235 0.24 42.50 15.92
C ALA A 235 -1.18 42.44 15.36
N GLY A 236 -1.62 41.24 15.03
CA GLY A 236 -3.01 40.98 14.67
C GLY A 236 -3.41 39.57 15.10
N ASN A 237 -4.69 39.40 15.43
CA ASN A 237 -5.25 38.10 15.74
C ASN A 237 -6.64 37.95 15.12
N GLY A 238 -6.97 36.73 14.69
CA GLY A 238 -8.25 36.44 14.07
C GLY A 238 -8.19 35.21 13.19
N LEU A 239 -9.09 35.17 12.20
CA LEU A 239 -9.20 34.03 11.28
C LEU A 239 -8.06 34.04 10.25
N LEU A 240 -7.50 32.85 10.01
CA LEU A 240 -6.52 32.53 8.97
C LEU A 240 -7.15 31.58 7.95
N VAL A 241 -6.84 31.81 6.67
CA VAL A 241 -7.05 30.84 5.59
C VAL A 241 -5.69 30.31 5.17
N GLU A 242 -5.57 28.98 5.10
CA GLU A 242 -4.29 28.28 5.12
C GLU A 242 -4.16 27.27 3.94
N PRO A 243 -4.00 27.74 2.69
CA PRO A 243 -3.68 26.83 1.59
C PRO A 243 -2.32 26.17 1.85
N THR A 244 -2.28 24.85 1.68
CA THR A 244 -1.12 24.02 2.01
C THR A 244 -0.77 23.12 0.83
N ILE A 245 0.53 22.98 0.57
CA ILE A 245 1.07 21.92 -0.27
C ILE A 245 2.08 21.13 0.53
N GLY A 246 2.24 19.85 0.23
CA GLY A 246 3.18 19.03 0.97
C GLY A 246 3.50 17.71 0.32
N LEU A 247 4.39 16.99 0.98
CA LEU A 247 4.83 15.64 0.65
C LEU A 247 4.75 14.80 1.92
N GLU A 248 4.11 13.64 1.84
CA GLU A 248 4.16 12.58 2.86
C GLU A 248 5.10 11.48 2.39
N LEU A 249 6.07 11.14 3.22
CA LEU A 249 7.06 10.08 3.02
C LEU A 249 6.79 8.92 3.98
N PHE A 250 7.18 7.71 3.57
CA PHE A 250 7.03 6.48 4.36
C PHE A 250 5.57 6.14 4.67
N ARG A 251 4.64 6.39 3.74
CA ARG A 251 3.20 6.18 3.94
C ARG A 251 2.85 4.75 4.33
N PHE A 252 3.67 3.78 3.93
CA PHE A 252 3.47 2.37 4.25
C PHE A 252 4.01 1.99 5.63
N ASP A 253 4.74 2.88 6.30
CA ASP A 253 5.28 2.63 7.64
C ASP A 253 4.36 3.16 8.76
N GLN A 254 4.60 2.65 9.97
CA GLN A 254 3.94 3.13 11.19
C GLN A 254 4.31 4.59 11.48
N SER A 255 5.55 4.99 11.21
CA SER A 255 6.02 6.37 11.35
C SER A 255 6.15 7.02 9.99
N ARG A 256 5.51 8.17 9.80
CA ARG A 256 5.53 8.92 8.54
C ARG A 256 6.22 10.27 8.73
N LEU A 257 6.72 10.82 7.64
CA LEU A 257 7.33 12.15 7.63
C LEU A 257 6.57 13.06 6.68
N LEU A 258 6.06 14.18 7.19
CA LEU A 258 5.35 15.19 6.42
C LEU A 258 6.22 16.43 6.29
N ILE A 259 6.38 16.91 5.06
CA ILE A 259 7.01 18.19 4.76
C ILE A 259 5.93 19.07 4.14
N THR A 260 5.62 20.21 4.77
CA THR A 260 4.53 21.08 4.36
C THR A 260 4.97 22.52 4.21
N THR A 261 4.53 23.15 3.12
CA THR A 261 4.62 24.59 2.91
C THR A 261 3.20 25.16 2.90
N GLN A 262 3.01 26.24 3.64
CA GLN A 262 1.71 26.85 3.85
C GLN A 262 1.81 28.37 3.76
N LEU A 263 0.75 29.00 3.26
CA LEU A 263 0.56 30.45 3.33
C LEU A 263 -0.50 30.75 4.38
N ASP A 264 -0.21 31.67 5.29
CA ASP A 264 -1.12 32.09 6.34
C ASP A 264 -1.74 33.43 5.93
N ILE A 265 -2.96 33.36 5.37
CA ILE A 265 -3.68 34.53 4.85
C ILE A 265 -4.62 35.05 5.94
N PRO A 266 -4.31 36.19 6.59
CA PRO A 266 -5.16 36.73 7.63
C PRO A 266 -6.38 37.43 7.03
N VAL A 267 -7.55 37.17 7.62
CA VAL A 267 -8.81 37.88 7.32
C VAL A 267 -8.99 39.09 8.26
N PHE A 268 -8.01 39.35 9.12
CA PHE A 268 -7.96 40.47 10.06
C PHE A 268 -6.90 41.51 9.65
N ARG A 269 -7.00 42.71 10.22
CA ARG A 269 -6.01 43.78 10.02
C ARG A 269 -4.93 43.73 11.10
N PHE A 270 -3.73 44.15 10.75
CA PHE A 270 -2.66 44.36 11.72
C PHE A 270 -2.74 45.77 12.27
N GLU A 271 -2.54 45.89 13.58
CA GLU A 271 -2.51 47.17 14.28
C GLU A 271 -1.12 47.38 14.87
N LYS A 272 -0.59 48.59 14.70
CA LYS A 272 0.59 49.07 15.43
C LYS A 272 0.20 50.29 16.26
N THR A 273 0.36 50.20 17.57
CA THR A 273 0.14 51.33 18.47
C THR A 273 1.43 52.15 18.55
N ARG A 274 1.47 53.30 17.91
CA ARG A 274 2.52 54.31 18.15
C ARG A 274 2.01 55.33 19.15
N ASN A 275 2.75 55.54 20.24
CA ASN A 275 2.59 56.71 21.08
C ASN A 275 3.51 57.82 20.55
N LEU A 276 2.94 58.73 19.76
CA LEU A 276 3.60 59.97 19.37
C LEU A 276 2.83 61.10 20.05
N ASP A 277 3.52 61.86 20.91
CA ASP A 277 3.02 63.10 21.53
C ASP A 277 1.63 63.01 22.19
N GLY A 278 1.32 61.89 22.85
CA GLY A 278 0.08 61.73 23.62
C GLY A 278 -1.17 61.40 22.80
N GLU A 279 -1.08 61.32 21.47
CA GLU A 279 -2.16 60.83 20.60
C GLU A 279 -1.87 59.41 20.09
N ARG A 280 -2.85 58.51 20.26
CA ARG A 280 -2.81 57.17 19.66
C ARG A 280 -3.15 57.27 18.18
N GLN A 281 -2.19 57.03 17.30
CA GLN A 281 -2.48 56.76 15.89
C GLN A 281 -2.44 55.26 15.60
N LEU A 282 -3.47 54.77 14.90
CA LEU A 282 -3.57 53.40 14.40
C LEU A 282 -3.05 53.38 12.96
N GLU A 283 -1.93 52.70 12.74
CA GLU A 283 -1.46 52.37 11.39
C GLU A 283 -1.96 50.97 11.03
N GLU A 284 -2.80 50.86 10.00
CA GLU A 284 -3.30 49.59 9.49
C GLU A 284 -2.52 49.16 8.25
N ARG A 285 -1.99 47.93 8.24
CA ARG A 285 -1.41 47.31 7.05
C ARG A 285 -1.87 45.87 6.89
N PHE A 286 -1.90 45.41 5.65
CA PHE A 286 -2.07 44.00 5.35
C PHE A 286 -0.68 43.34 5.29
N ARG A 287 -0.44 42.33 6.12
CA ARG A 287 0.75 41.48 6.08
C ARG A 287 0.33 40.05 5.77
N LEU A 288 1.10 39.38 4.92
CA LEU A 288 0.95 37.94 4.68
C LEU A 288 1.92 37.19 5.57
N GLY A 289 1.47 36.08 6.13
CA GLY A 289 2.32 35.09 6.78
C GLY A 289 2.61 33.92 5.85
N GLY A 290 3.71 33.23 6.09
CA GLY A 290 4.02 31.95 5.47
C GLY A 290 4.69 31.03 6.46
N SER A 291 4.56 29.72 6.27
CA SER A 291 5.21 28.73 7.12
C SER A 291 5.70 27.52 6.34
N LEU A 292 6.81 26.96 6.82
CA LEU A 292 7.38 25.69 6.38
C LEU A 292 7.50 24.79 7.60
N ALA A 293 6.85 23.64 7.59
CA ALA A 293 6.88 22.68 8.69
C ALA A 293 7.39 21.31 8.24
N THR A 294 8.17 20.68 9.11
CA THR A 294 8.58 19.28 9.00
C THR A 294 8.07 18.54 10.22
N THR A 295 7.20 17.55 10.01
CA THR A 295 6.40 16.94 11.07
C THR A 295 6.48 15.41 10.97
N PHE A 296 6.80 14.76 12.09
CA PHE A 296 6.75 13.31 12.23
C PHE A 296 5.36 12.89 12.70
N VAL A 297 4.79 11.88 12.05
CA VAL A 297 3.44 11.35 12.30
C VAL A 297 3.54 9.91 12.82
N PHE A 298 2.83 9.63 13.91
CA PHE A 298 2.87 8.37 14.67
C PHE A 298 1.46 7.80 14.89
#